data_AF-A0A2P0B0E9-F1
#
_entry.id   AF-A0A2P0B0E9-F1
#
_cell.length_a   1.000
_cell.length_b   1.000
_cell.length_c   1.000
_cell.angle_alpha   90.00
_cell.angle_beta   90.00
_cell.angle_gamma   90.00
#
_symmetry.space_group_name_H-M   'P 1'
#
loop_
_entity.id
_entity.type
_entity.pdbx_description
1 polymer ?
#
loop_
_entity_poly.entity_id
_entity_poly.type
_entity_poly.pdbx_seq_one_letter_code
_entity_poly.pdbx_strand_id
1 'polypeptide(L)'
;MPRLLVTSHAIMRYQERVENVPAREVCARLNAPVFQRASEFGARYVKQPGLQRVVILEGRVITVLPSGHAPGSLAPSRDALHDGAGGDG
;
A
#
# COMPACT_ATOMS: atom_id res chain seq x y z
N MET A 1 -1.89 -18.82 8.41
CA MET A 1 -1.60 -17.40 8.69
C MET A 1 -2.21 -16.57 7.58
N PRO A 2 -2.98 -15.51 7.87
CA PRO A 2 -3.56 -14.67 6.83
C PRO A 2 -2.43 -14.00 6.05
N ARG A 3 -2.43 -14.16 4.73
CA ARG A 3 -1.46 -13.55 3.81
C ARG A 3 -2.09 -12.30 3.22
N LEU A 4 -1.36 -11.19 3.16
CA LEU A 4 -1.85 -9.98 2.50
C LEU A 4 -1.96 -10.22 1.00
N LEU A 5 -3.06 -9.76 0.42
CA LEU A 5 -3.22 -9.79 -1.03
C LEU A 5 -2.40 -8.64 -1.63
N VAL A 6 -1.39 -8.98 -2.44
CA VAL A 6 -0.59 -7.99 -3.14
C VAL A 6 -1.17 -7.79 -4.54
N THR A 7 -1.61 -6.57 -4.84
CA THR A 7 -2.20 -6.27 -6.16
C THR A 7 -1.10 -6.16 -7.23
N SER A 8 -1.44 -6.46 -8.49
CA SER A 8 -0.53 -6.26 -9.62
C SER A 8 -0.06 -4.80 -9.73
N HIS A 9 -0.92 -3.84 -9.38
CA HIS A 9 -0.56 -2.43 -9.34
C HIS A 9 0.56 -2.17 -8.31
N ALA A 10 0.44 -2.70 -7.10
CA ALA A 10 1.48 -2.56 -6.08
C ALA A 10 2.82 -3.17 -6.52
N ILE A 11 2.79 -4.31 -7.23
CA ILE A 11 4.00 -4.95 -7.76
C ILE A 11 4.71 -4.03 -8.75
N MET A 12 3.97 -3.53 -9.74
CA MET A 12 4.50 -2.61 -10.75
C MET A 12 5.09 -1.36 -10.10
N ARG A 13 4.39 -0.75 -9.15
CA ARG A 13 4.88 0.45 -8.44
C ARG A 13 6.11 0.18 -7.58
N TYR A 14 6.21 -1.00 -6.97
CA TYR A 14 7.42 -1.39 -6.24
C TYR A 14 8.62 -1.48 -7.20
N GLN A 15 8.43 -2.11 -8.36
CA GLN A 15 9.49 -2.27 -9.37
C GLN A 15 9.99 -0.93 -9.90
N GLU A 16 9.09 0.03 -10.11
CA GLU A 16 9.41 1.38 -10.59
C GLU A 16 10.10 2.25 -9.54
N ARG A 17 9.79 2.09 -8.24
CA ARG A 17 10.10 3.09 -7.20
C ARG A 17 11.03 2.61 -6.09
N VAL A 18 11.15 1.29 -5.93
CA VAL A 18 11.97 0.66 -4.90
C VAL A 18 13.10 -0.09 -5.57
N GLU A 19 12.77 -1.12 -6.35
CA GLU A 19 13.76 -1.98 -6.99
C GLU A 19 13.12 -2.86 -8.06
N ASN A 20 13.71 -2.91 -9.26
CA ASN A 20 13.22 -3.73 -10.36
C ASN A 20 13.62 -5.21 -10.19
N VAL A 21 12.86 -5.93 -9.36
CA VAL A 21 13.02 -7.37 -9.08
C VAL A 21 11.80 -8.17 -9.56
N PRO A 22 11.91 -9.51 -9.74
CA PRO A 22 10.78 -10.33 -10.20
C PRO A 22 9.54 -10.22 -9.30
N ALA A 23 8.35 -10.32 -9.88
CA ALA A 23 7.08 -10.16 -9.15
C ALA A 23 6.95 -11.08 -7.93
N ARG A 24 7.47 -12.32 -8.01
CA ARG A 24 7.49 -13.27 -6.86
C ARG A 24 8.25 -12.71 -5.66
N GLU A 25 9.35 -12.01 -5.92
CA GLU A 25 10.22 -11.42 -4.91
C GLU A 25 9.52 -10.22 -4.27
N VAL A 26 8.90 -9.37 -5.10
CA VAL A 26 8.07 -8.26 -4.61
C VAL A 26 6.94 -8.76 -3.71
N CYS A 27 6.23 -9.81 -4.12
CA CYS A 27 5.18 -10.43 -3.31
C CYS A 27 5.71 -11.00 -1.99
N ALA A 28 6.89 -11.61 -1.98
CA ALA A 28 7.51 -12.11 -0.75
C ALA A 28 7.86 -10.96 0.21
N ARG A 29 8.47 -9.90 -0.31
CA ARG A 29 8.84 -8.71 0.46
C ARG A 29 7.62 -7.98 1.01
N LEU A 30 6.59 -7.75 0.20
CA LEU A 30 5.34 -7.09 0.62
C LEU A 30 4.45 -7.97 1.51
N ASN A 31 4.77 -9.27 1.65
CA ASN A 31 4.15 -10.17 2.63
C ASN A 31 5.01 -10.39 3.89
N ALA A 32 6.08 -9.63 4.07
CA ALA A 32 6.88 -9.72 5.28
C ALA A 32 6.02 -9.48 6.55
N PRO A 33 6.39 -10.06 7.71
CA PRO A 33 5.60 -9.98 8.94
C PRO A 33 5.22 -8.55 9.35
N VAL A 34 6.08 -7.56 9.04
CA VAL A 34 5.81 -6.15 9.33
C VAL A 34 4.53 -5.63 8.67
N PHE A 35 4.23 -6.03 7.44
CA PHE A 35 3.03 -5.58 6.73
C PHE A 35 1.79 -6.28 7.29
N GLN A 36 1.90 -7.56 7.64
CA GLN A 36 0.81 -8.30 8.28
C GLN A 36 0.43 -7.67 9.61
N ARG A 37 1.43 -7.42 10.47
CA ARG A 37 1.22 -6.72 11.75
C ARG A 37 0.63 -5.34 11.53
N ALA A 38 1.13 -4.56 10.58
CA ALA A 38 0.57 -3.26 10.26
C ALA A 38 -0.91 -3.33 9.87
N SER A 39 -1.30 -4.32 9.07
CA SER A 39 -2.71 -4.56 8.74
C SER A 39 -3.55 -4.96 9.96
N GLU A 40 -3.03 -5.81 10.84
CA GLU A 40 -3.70 -6.21 12.10
C GLU A 40 -3.90 -5.01 13.04
N PHE A 41 -2.94 -4.08 13.07
CA PHE A 41 -3.05 -2.83 13.82
C PHE A 41 -3.99 -1.79 13.17
N GLY A 42 -4.49 -2.04 11.95
CA GLY A 42 -5.30 -1.09 11.21
C GLY A 42 -4.49 0.08 10.60
N ALA A 43 -3.18 -0.09 10.44
CA ALA A 43 -2.34 0.91 9.80
C ALA A 43 -2.62 0.99 8.29
N ARG A 44 -2.81 2.21 7.79
CA ARG A 44 -3.05 2.47 6.36
C ARG A 44 -1.79 2.45 5.51
N TYR A 45 -0.62 2.63 6.11
CA TYR A 45 0.65 2.57 5.40
C TYR A 45 1.81 2.14 6.29
N VAL A 46 2.83 1.56 5.66
CA VAL A 46 4.11 1.22 6.28
C VAL A 46 5.21 1.98 5.56
N LYS A 47 6.02 2.73 6.32
CA LYS A 47 7.20 3.44 5.80
C LYS A 47 8.37 2.48 5.74
N GLN A 48 8.98 2.34 4.57
CA GLN A 48 10.19 1.56 4.36
C GLN A 48 11.45 2.38 4.67
N PRO A 49 12.61 1.72 4.90
CA PRO A 49 13.88 2.41 5.14
C PRO A 49 14.26 3.39 4.01
N GLY A 50 13.95 3.07 2.76
CA GLY A 50 14.16 3.96 1.60
C GLY A 50 13.18 5.14 1.49
N LEU A 51 12.40 5.40 2.54
CA LEU A 51 11.38 6.45 2.64
C LEU A 51 10.13 6.24 1.77
N GLN A 52 10.07 5.19 0.94
CA GLN A 52 8.84 4.80 0.27
C GLN A 52 7.77 4.38 1.27
N ARG A 53 6.50 4.54 0.89
CA ARG A 53 5.36 4.13 1.71
C ARG A 53 4.54 3.08 0.99
N VAL A 54 4.36 1.93 1.63
CA VAL A 54 3.47 0.88 1.14
C VAL A 54 2.09 1.13 1.72
N VAL A 55 1.07 1.22 0.86
CA VAL A 55 -0.31 1.48 1.29
C VAL A 55 -1.05 0.15 1.47
N ILE A 56 -1.68 -0.01 2.63
CA ILE A 56 -2.47 -1.16 3.01
C ILE A 56 -3.92 -0.73 3.19
N LEU A 57 -4.83 -1.42 2.52
CA LEU A 57 -6.28 -1.20 2.62
C LEU A 57 -6.97 -2.56 2.68
N GLU A 58 -7.77 -2.79 3.72
CA GLU A 58 -8.59 -4.00 3.88
C GLU A 58 -7.81 -5.33 3.70
N GLY A 59 -6.60 -5.41 4.26
CA GLY A 59 -5.75 -6.59 4.12
C GLY A 59 -5.09 -6.76 2.74
N ARG A 60 -5.09 -5.71 1.92
CA ARG A 60 -4.50 -5.68 0.58
C ARG A 60 -3.42 -4.61 0.48
N VAL A 61 -2.32 -4.94 -0.18
CA VAL A 61 -1.32 -3.96 -0.59
C VAL A 61 -1.71 -3.41 -1.96
N ILE A 62 -2.13 -2.15 -1.98
CA ILE A 62 -2.73 -1.53 -3.17
C ILE A 62 -1.73 -0.70 -3.98
N THR A 63 -0.73 -0.08 -3.34
CA THR A 63 0.28 0.73 -4.04
C THR A 63 1.53 0.95 -3.20
N VAL A 64 2.59 1.43 -3.86
CA VAL A 64 3.85 1.87 -3.23
C VAL A 64 4.15 3.29 -3.68
N LEU A 65 4.20 4.23 -2.73
CA LEU A 65 4.43 5.65 -2.97
C LEU A 65 5.93 5.96 -3.01
N PRO A 66 6.36 6.94 -3.83
CA PRO A 66 7.75 7.35 -3.89
C PRO A 66 8.23 7.99 -2.57
N SER A 67 9.55 7.99 -2.37
CA SER A 67 10.23 8.53 -1.18
C SER A 67 9.95 10.02 -0.92
N GLY A 68 9.68 10.79 -1.97
CA GLY A 68 9.37 12.23 -1.91
C GLY A 68 7.89 12.57 -1.68
N HIS A 69 7.02 11.58 -1.48
CA HIS A 69 5.60 11.87 -1.27
C HIS A 69 5.38 12.63 0.04
N ALA A 70 4.76 13.82 -0.01
CA ALA A 70 4.61 14.68 1.16
C ALA A 70 3.79 13.98 2.27
N PRO A 71 4.24 14.01 3.53
CA PRO A 71 3.43 13.56 4.67
C PRO A 71 2.21 14.49 4.78
N GLY A 72 1.00 13.93 4.59
CA GLY A 72 -0.25 14.70 4.60
C GLY A 72 -1.09 14.61 3.32
N SER A 73 -0.52 14.10 2.21
CA SER A 73 -1.32 13.78 1.01
C SER A 73 -2.21 12.55 1.18
N LEU A 74 -1.94 11.70 2.18
CA LEU A 74 -2.78 10.57 2.60
C LEU A 74 -3.62 10.88 3.85
N ALA A 75 -3.71 12.15 4.26
CA ALA A 75 -4.55 12.50 5.39
C ALA A 75 -6.01 12.21 5.02
N PRO A 76 -6.79 11.54 5.89
CA PRO A 76 -8.18 11.20 5.61
C PRO A 76 -9.04 12.43 5.27
N SER A 77 -8.67 13.61 5.75
CA SER A 77 -9.30 14.90 5.42
C SER A 77 -9.12 15.35 3.96
N ARG A 78 -8.24 14.70 3.19
CA ARG A 78 -8.03 14.93 1.75
C ARG A 78 -8.41 13.74 0.88
N ASP A 79 -8.77 12.61 1.49
CA ASP A 79 -9.15 11.37 0.82
C ASP A 79 -10.64 11.45 0.46
N ALA A 80 -10.99 12.33 -0.49
CA ALA A 80 -12.34 12.47 -1.04
C ALA A 80 -12.71 11.29 -1.97
N LEU A 81 -12.32 10.08 -1.60
CA LEU A 81 -12.47 8.87 -2.40
C LEU A 81 -13.22 7.79 -1.62
N HIS A 82 -14.35 8.19 -1.02
CA HIS A 82 -15.46 7.31 -0.68
C HIS A 82 -16.77 8.11 -0.57
N ASP A 83 -17.08 8.89 -1.60
CA ASP A 83 -18.46 9.33 -1.85
C ASP A 83 -18.96 8.65 -3.13
N GLY A 84 -19.20 7.34 -2.99
CA GLY A 84 -20.04 6.56 -3.89
C GLY A 84 -21.35 6.22 -3.18
N ALA A 85 -21.93 7.19 -2.47
CA ALA A 85 -23.33 7.11 -2.08
C ALA A 85 -24.18 7.20 -3.36
N GLY A 86 -25.04 6.20 -3.57
CA GLY A 86 -25.92 6.12 -4.72
C GLY A 86 -26.77 7.38 -4.90
N GLY A 87 -26.88 7.82 -6.14
CA GLY A 87 -27.95 8.71 -6.59
C GLY A 87 -28.78 7.97 -7.62
N ASP A 88 -29.91 7.44 -7.17
CA ASP A 88 -31.08 7.18 -8.03
C ASP A 88 -31.55 8.54 -8.59
N GLY A 89 -31.85 8.58 -9.88
CA GLY A 89 -32.37 9.74 -10.60
C GLY A 89 -32.75 9.37 -12.03
#